data_AF-A0A8J8NPJ7-F1
#
_entry.id   AF-A0A8J8NPJ7-F1
#
_cell.length_a   1.000
_cell.length_b   1.000
_cell.length_c   1.000
_cell.angle_alpha   90.00
_cell.angle_beta   90.00
_cell.angle_gamma   90.00
#
_symmetry.space_group_name_H-M   'P 1'
#
loop_
_entity.id
_entity.type
_entity.pdbx_description
1 polymer ?
#
loop_
_entity_poly.entity_id
_entity_poly.type
_entity_poly.pdbx_seq_one_letter_code
_entity_poly.pdbx_strand_id
1 'polypeptide(L)'
;MKSIASRNFRNNLLNTPSLRHFSQSLSLEEKLKQEKLESPEVIRMKSLELANLIEKSKHFICFTGAGISTSVGIPDYRSTSNTIISTGAGEYEKPEEQRLRERHGIRRKVQSAIPSYTHMALFALQQKGLLKYIVSQNTDGLHLKSGIPFPILTEMHGNVNLEHCLKCERNYLRDYRARTAEKYDEHRTGRRCDEPTCGGELVDQIIHFGEKIPQGKVVAALEQASKADLCLCLGSSLRVKPANQVPIFTAKGGGNVAIVNLQYTPLDEISSLRIHSLCDEVMKHVCETLMVEVPQFELKRRFHIGIKPGTQHFEIFGSSKGQRHSFITRLEVFDQLHHRYLNFDKEPFDLMREVIESDSVTDSNLEFRIHFQGHYCEPYFSLEVPRSSILELQGQEQLICDMTFDFEKMDWISE
;
A
#
# COMPACT_ATOMS: atom_id res chain seq x y z
N MET A 1 69.55 -29.62 31.08
CA MET A 1 70.90 -29.00 30.98
C MET A 1 71.72 -29.76 29.94
N LYS A 2 72.12 -29.05 28.85
CA LYS A 2 73.23 -29.28 27.87
C LYS A 2 73.41 -30.70 27.28
N SER A 3 73.50 -30.95 25.96
CA SER A 3 74.44 -30.41 24.94
C SER A 3 74.12 -31.04 23.55
N ILE A 4 73.76 -30.29 22.49
CA ILE A 4 74.56 -29.82 21.30
C ILE A 4 75.04 -30.97 20.36
N ALA A 5 74.36 -31.24 19.22
CA ALA A 5 74.62 -30.83 17.81
C ALA A 5 74.95 -32.09 16.96
N SER A 6 74.63 -32.26 15.66
CA SER A 6 74.58 -31.38 14.50
C SER A 6 73.92 -32.12 13.32
N ARG A 7 73.22 -31.40 12.42
CA ARG A 7 73.60 -31.24 10.99
C ARG A 7 72.48 -30.58 10.17
N ASN A 8 72.85 -29.45 9.58
CA ASN A 8 72.12 -28.68 8.58
C ASN A 8 72.01 -29.44 7.25
N PHE A 9 70.84 -29.42 6.63
CA PHE A 9 70.72 -29.36 5.17
C PHE A 9 69.62 -28.36 4.81
N ARG A 10 70.04 -27.18 4.35
CA ARG A 10 69.24 -26.18 3.64
C ARG A 10 69.77 -26.16 2.20
N ASN A 11 68.94 -26.49 1.22
CA ASN A 11 68.49 -25.57 0.16
C ASN A 11 68.02 -26.28 -1.12
N ASN A 12 66.93 -25.72 -1.63
CA ASN A 12 66.54 -25.60 -3.04
C ASN A 12 66.00 -26.83 -3.77
N LEU A 13 64.66 -26.87 -3.85
CA LEU A 13 63.95 -27.03 -5.12
C LEU A 13 62.79 -26.01 -5.15
N LEU A 14 62.97 -25.01 -6.01
CA LEU A 14 61.98 -24.03 -6.42
C LEU A 14 60.95 -24.67 -7.37
N ASN A 15 59.76 -24.06 -7.37
CA ASN A 15 58.81 -23.97 -8.48
C ASN A 15 57.95 -25.19 -8.83
N THR A 16 56.78 -25.27 -8.19
CA THR A 16 55.51 -25.54 -8.91
C THR A 16 54.42 -24.62 -8.35
N PRO A 17 53.77 -23.78 -9.18
CA PRO A 17 52.64 -22.98 -8.74
C PRO A 17 51.36 -23.82 -8.86
N SER A 18 50.96 -24.52 -7.79
CA SER A 18 49.61 -25.07 -7.71
C SER A 18 48.69 -24.07 -7.01
N LEU A 19 47.85 -23.45 -7.85
CA LEU A 19 46.62 -22.72 -7.59
C LEU A 19 46.09 -22.81 -6.14
N ARG A 20 46.51 -21.86 -5.29
CA ARG A 20 45.71 -21.46 -4.14
C ARG A 20 44.59 -20.57 -4.67
N HIS A 21 43.42 -21.16 -4.94
CA HIS A 21 42.20 -20.38 -5.08
C HIS A 21 41.92 -19.69 -3.75
N PHE A 22 42.29 -18.41 -3.68
CA PHE A 22 41.74 -17.47 -2.70
C PHE A 22 40.26 -17.25 -3.04
N SER A 23 39.36 -18.07 -2.49
CA SER A 23 37.96 -17.66 -2.40
C SER A 23 37.85 -16.72 -1.20
N GLN A 24 37.92 -15.42 -1.43
CA GLN A 24 37.50 -14.45 -0.43
C GLN A 24 36.01 -14.70 -0.16
N SER A 25 35.68 -15.25 1.00
CA SER A 25 34.28 -15.41 1.42
C SER A 25 33.70 -14.02 1.62
N LEU A 26 32.68 -13.66 0.83
CA LEU A 26 31.90 -12.44 1.02
C LEU A 26 31.45 -12.32 2.48
N SER A 27 31.54 -11.12 3.04
CA SER A 27 30.94 -10.80 4.34
C SER A 27 29.44 -11.07 4.32
N LEU A 28 28.83 -11.30 5.50
CA LEU A 28 27.39 -11.52 5.60
C LEU A 28 26.61 -10.33 5.02
N GLU A 29 27.10 -9.10 5.20
CA GLU A 29 26.45 -7.91 4.68
C GLU A 29 26.49 -7.84 3.15
N GLU A 30 27.63 -8.17 2.53
CA GLU A 30 27.75 -8.25 1.06
C GLU A 30 26.85 -9.33 0.47
N LYS A 31 26.75 -10.50 1.13
CA LYS A 31 25.83 -11.57 0.72
C LYS A 31 24.38 -11.12 0.76
N LEU A 32 23.97 -10.42 1.81
CA LEU A 32 22.60 -9.92 1.98
C LEU A 32 22.24 -8.77 1.03
N LYS A 33 23.23 -8.13 0.39
CA LYS A 33 23.02 -7.09 -0.63
C LYS A 33 23.03 -7.68 -2.05
N GLN A 34 23.58 -8.87 -2.24
CA GLN A 34 23.65 -9.52 -3.54
C GLN A 34 22.25 -9.89 -4.03
N GLU A 35 21.87 -9.36 -5.19
CA GLU A 35 20.69 -9.79 -5.92
C GLU A 35 20.98 -11.06 -6.72
N LYS A 36 20.00 -11.95 -6.74
CA LYS A 36 19.97 -13.15 -7.55
C LYS A 36 18.66 -13.17 -8.32
N LEU A 37 18.74 -13.58 -9.58
CA LEU A 37 17.57 -13.88 -10.39
C LEU A 37 17.72 -15.33 -10.87
N GLU A 38 16.75 -16.17 -10.51
CA GLU A 38 16.70 -17.56 -10.95
C GLU A 38 16.27 -17.63 -12.43
N SER A 39 16.57 -18.76 -13.09
CA SER A 39 16.13 -18.94 -14.47
C SER A 39 14.60 -19.08 -14.54
N PRO A 40 13.96 -18.71 -15.66
CA PRO A 40 12.50 -18.80 -15.80
C PRO A 40 11.93 -20.18 -15.47
N GLU A 41 12.63 -21.26 -15.82
CA GLU A 41 12.18 -22.62 -15.50
C GLU A 41 12.24 -22.93 -14.00
N VAL A 42 13.27 -22.47 -13.29
CA VAL A 42 13.36 -22.63 -11.83
C VAL A 42 12.28 -21.80 -11.14
N ILE A 43 12.03 -20.59 -11.61
CA ILE A 43 10.96 -19.73 -11.11
C ILE A 43 9.61 -20.42 -11.27
N ARG A 44 9.30 -20.92 -12.47
CA ARG A 44 8.04 -21.63 -12.76
C ARG A 44 7.86 -22.87 -11.87
N MET A 45 8.89 -23.70 -11.73
CA MET A 45 8.86 -24.90 -10.90
C MET A 45 8.62 -24.58 -9.42
N LYS A 46 9.31 -23.56 -8.89
CA LYS A 46 9.12 -23.13 -7.50
C LYS A 46 7.80 -22.41 -7.27
N SER A 47 7.29 -21.68 -8.24
CA SER A 47 5.94 -21.07 -8.19
C SER A 47 4.85 -22.15 -8.13
N LEU A 48 5.02 -23.27 -8.84
CA LEU A 48 4.15 -24.44 -8.71
C LEU A 48 4.21 -25.05 -7.30
N GLU A 49 5.41 -25.19 -6.73
CA GLU A 49 5.57 -25.64 -5.34
C GLU A 49 4.88 -24.68 -4.34
N LEU A 50 5.05 -23.37 -4.53
CA LEU A 50 4.40 -22.35 -3.73
C LEU A 50 2.87 -22.41 -3.84
N ALA A 51 2.33 -22.57 -5.06
CA ALA A 51 0.90 -22.76 -5.28
C ALA A 51 0.37 -23.98 -4.53
N ASN A 52 1.09 -25.11 -4.58
CA ASN A 52 0.73 -26.32 -3.82
C ASN A 52 0.75 -26.10 -2.30
N LEU A 53 1.69 -25.30 -1.78
CA LEU A 53 1.72 -24.93 -0.36
C LEU A 53 0.52 -24.05 0.01
N ILE A 54 0.16 -23.09 -0.84
CA ILE A 54 -1.00 -22.21 -0.63
C ILE A 54 -2.31 -23.01 -0.65
N GLU A 55 -2.49 -23.90 -1.63
CA GLU A 55 -3.71 -24.70 -1.76
C GLU A 55 -3.94 -25.64 -0.56
N LYS A 56 -2.86 -26.20 0.01
CA LYS A 56 -2.92 -27.11 1.16
C LYS A 56 -3.03 -26.40 2.51
N SER A 57 -2.72 -25.11 2.55
CA SER A 57 -2.69 -24.31 3.78
C SER A 57 -4.12 -23.99 4.24
N LYS A 58 -4.38 -24.18 5.54
CA LYS A 58 -5.64 -23.81 6.18
C LYS A 58 -5.61 -22.36 6.65
N HIS A 59 -4.43 -21.87 7.04
CA HIS A 59 -4.23 -20.53 7.55
C HIS A 59 -3.01 -19.88 6.87
N PHE A 60 -3.19 -19.52 5.62
CA PHE A 60 -2.19 -18.85 4.81
C PHE A 60 -2.15 -17.34 5.12
N ILE A 61 -0.96 -16.82 5.45
CA ILE A 61 -0.73 -15.39 5.62
C ILE A 61 0.41 -14.89 4.71
N CYS A 62 0.39 -13.58 4.43
CA CYS A 62 1.47 -12.91 3.72
C CYS A 62 2.19 -11.88 4.61
N PHE A 63 3.50 -11.76 4.41
CA PHE A 63 4.33 -10.70 4.96
C PHE A 63 4.94 -9.88 3.81
N THR A 64 4.61 -8.60 3.68
CA THR A 64 5.01 -7.80 2.51
C THR A 64 5.94 -6.64 2.86
N GLY A 65 6.94 -6.41 2.01
CA GLY A 65 7.85 -5.26 2.07
C GLY A 65 7.87 -4.43 0.78
N ALA A 66 8.74 -3.43 0.73
CA ALA A 66 8.73 -2.42 -0.33
C ALA A 66 8.95 -2.98 -1.74
N GLY A 67 9.55 -4.18 -1.85
CA GLY A 67 9.81 -4.85 -3.12
C GLY A 67 8.54 -5.09 -3.96
N ILE A 68 7.37 -5.27 -3.33
CA ILE A 68 6.10 -5.49 -4.08
C ILE A 68 5.56 -4.21 -4.75
N SER A 69 6.12 -3.04 -4.42
CA SER A 69 5.72 -1.73 -4.95
C SER A 69 6.72 -1.16 -5.97
N THR A 70 7.83 -1.86 -6.21
CA THR A 70 8.89 -1.41 -7.12
C THR A 70 8.46 -1.39 -8.59
N SER A 71 7.62 -2.34 -9.01
CA SER A 71 7.07 -2.40 -10.38
C SER A 71 6.13 -1.24 -10.71
N VAL A 72 5.56 -0.58 -9.69
CA VAL A 72 4.70 0.63 -9.84
C VAL A 72 5.46 1.92 -9.53
N GLY A 73 6.80 1.87 -9.57
CA GLY A 73 7.66 3.05 -9.55
C GLY A 73 8.00 3.59 -8.16
N ILE A 74 7.59 2.92 -7.09
CA ILE A 74 7.95 3.28 -5.71
C ILE A 74 9.27 2.57 -5.36
N PRO A 75 10.36 3.31 -5.09
CA PRO A 75 11.65 2.68 -4.78
C PRO A 75 11.59 1.89 -3.47
N ASP A 76 12.40 0.85 -3.41
CA ASP A 76 12.61 0.11 -2.17
C ASP A 76 13.60 0.85 -1.24
N TYR A 77 14.04 0.20 -0.17
CA TYR A 77 14.97 0.80 0.78
C TYR A 77 16.42 0.31 0.64
N ARG A 78 16.68 -0.88 0.09
CA ARG A 78 17.97 -1.57 0.25
C ARG A 78 18.53 -2.20 -1.03
N SER A 79 17.86 -2.07 -2.17
CA SER A 79 18.45 -2.45 -3.45
C SER A 79 19.73 -1.65 -3.71
N THR A 80 20.75 -2.30 -4.20
CA THR A 80 22.05 -1.67 -4.49
C THR A 80 21.96 -0.81 -5.75
N SER A 81 22.97 0.01 -6.02
CA SER A 81 23.01 0.86 -7.22
C SER A 81 23.01 0.11 -8.56
N ASN A 82 23.36 -1.18 -8.56
CA ASN A 82 23.37 -2.06 -9.72
C ASN A 82 22.18 -3.02 -9.76
N THR A 83 21.10 -2.70 -9.05
CA THR A 83 19.88 -3.50 -9.00
C THR A 83 19.21 -3.66 -10.37
N ILE A 84 18.48 -4.76 -10.55
CA ILE A 84 17.69 -5.01 -11.76
C ILE A 84 16.35 -4.25 -11.78
N ILE A 85 15.88 -3.74 -10.63
CA ILE A 85 14.60 -3.03 -10.56
C ILE A 85 14.70 -1.64 -11.20
N SER A 86 13.66 -1.23 -11.92
CA SER A 86 13.65 0.03 -12.69
C SER A 86 13.67 1.29 -11.82
N THR A 87 13.34 1.17 -10.52
CA THR A 87 13.40 2.28 -9.57
C THR A 87 14.84 2.65 -9.16
N GLY A 88 15.82 1.81 -9.51
CA GLY A 88 17.22 1.99 -9.14
C GLY A 88 17.49 1.72 -7.65
N ALA A 89 18.61 2.26 -7.16
CA ALA A 89 19.06 2.08 -5.78
C ALA A 89 17.95 2.36 -4.76
N GLY A 90 17.91 1.56 -3.71
CA GLY A 90 17.02 1.77 -2.58
C GLY A 90 17.42 3.00 -1.77
N GLU A 91 16.45 3.57 -1.05
CA GLU A 91 16.64 4.84 -0.36
C GLU A 91 17.84 4.85 0.60
N TYR A 92 18.12 3.76 1.33
CA TYR A 92 19.25 3.71 2.27
C TYR A 92 20.62 3.52 1.61
N GLU A 93 20.65 3.17 0.33
CA GLU A 93 21.89 3.09 -0.45
C GLU A 93 22.22 4.42 -1.16
N LYS A 94 21.30 5.40 -1.12
CA LYS A 94 21.50 6.73 -1.70
C LYS A 94 22.11 7.72 -0.69
N PRO A 95 23.00 8.64 -1.15
CA PRO A 95 23.43 9.78 -0.36
C PRO A 95 22.24 10.62 0.15
N GLU A 96 22.39 11.22 1.33
CA GLU A 96 21.30 12.01 1.94
C GLU A 96 20.83 13.18 1.07
N GLU A 97 21.76 13.91 0.44
CA GLU A 97 21.45 15.01 -0.48
C GLU A 97 20.58 14.54 -1.66
N GLN A 98 20.88 13.36 -2.20
CA GLN A 98 20.10 12.76 -3.27
C GLN A 98 18.69 12.40 -2.79
N ARG A 99 18.56 11.78 -1.60
CA ARG A 99 17.26 11.47 -1.00
C ARG A 99 16.42 12.73 -0.78
N LEU A 100 17.03 13.81 -0.30
CA LEU A 100 16.35 15.08 -0.08
C LEU A 100 15.81 15.67 -1.39
N ARG A 101 16.64 15.66 -2.44
CA ARG A 101 16.26 16.13 -3.78
C ARG A 101 15.12 15.31 -4.39
N GLU A 102 15.15 13.98 -4.24
CA GLU A 102 14.17 13.08 -4.85
C GLU A 102 12.86 12.93 -4.06
N ARG A 103 12.86 13.31 -2.77
CA ARG A 103 11.74 13.15 -1.83
C ARG A 103 10.38 13.59 -2.39
N HIS A 104 10.31 14.77 -3.00
CA HIS A 104 9.06 15.29 -3.56
C HIS A 104 8.60 14.52 -4.80
N GLY A 105 9.54 14.03 -5.61
CA GLY A 105 9.24 13.15 -6.74
C GLY A 105 8.66 11.82 -6.28
N ILE A 106 9.29 11.19 -5.27
CA ILE A 106 8.83 9.92 -4.69
C ILE A 106 7.44 10.08 -4.06
N ARG A 107 7.20 11.16 -3.31
CA ARG A 107 5.87 11.44 -2.73
C ARG A 107 4.78 11.49 -3.80
N ARG A 108 5.03 12.18 -4.93
CA ARG A 108 4.10 12.22 -6.06
C ARG A 108 3.85 10.83 -6.64
N LYS A 109 4.91 10.04 -6.86
CA LYS A 109 4.80 8.67 -7.36
C LYS A 109 3.94 7.78 -6.44
N VAL A 110 4.15 7.84 -5.12
CA VAL A 110 3.33 7.09 -4.15
C VAL A 110 1.86 7.50 -4.24
N GLN A 111 1.60 8.80 -4.36
CA GLN A 111 0.23 9.33 -4.41
C GLN A 111 -0.52 8.89 -5.68
N SER A 112 0.16 8.91 -6.83
CA SER A 112 -0.39 8.49 -8.14
C SER A 112 -0.26 7.00 -8.43
N ALA A 113 0.35 6.21 -7.54
CA ALA A 113 0.54 4.78 -7.79
C ALA A 113 -0.80 4.03 -7.73
N ILE A 114 -0.94 3.09 -8.67
CA ILE A 114 -1.96 2.05 -8.64
C ILE A 114 -1.35 0.78 -8.04
N PRO A 115 -2.15 -0.11 -7.42
CA PRO A 115 -1.65 -1.37 -6.88
C PRO A 115 -0.94 -2.21 -7.97
N SER A 116 0.19 -2.82 -7.61
CA SER A 116 0.91 -3.75 -8.52
C SER A 116 0.13 -5.05 -8.74
N TYR A 117 0.59 -5.86 -9.70
CA TYR A 117 0.01 -7.19 -9.92
C TYR A 117 0.03 -8.03 -8.64
N THR A 118 1.12 -7.98 -7.87
CA THR A 118 1.20 -8.66 -6.56
C THR A 118 0.09 -8.19 -5.61
N HIS A 119 -0.19 -6.89 -5.50
CA HIS A 119 -1.28 -6.40 -4.64
C HIS A 119 -2.65 -6.92 -5.09
N MET A 120 -2.91 -6.90 -6.41
CA MET A 120 -4.17 -7.39 -6.98
C MET A 120 -4.29 -8.93 -6.86
N ALA A 121 -3.19 -9.66 -6.96
CA ALA A 121 -3.14 -11.10 -6.75
C ALA A 121 -3.46 -11.47 -5.30
N LEU A 122 -2.92 -10.73 -4.33
CA LEU A 122 -3.26 -10.91 -2.92
C LEU A 122 -4.74 -10.60 -2.65
N PHE A 123 -5.29 -9.57 -3.29
CA PHE A 123 -6.73 -9.28 -3.25
C PHE A 123 -7.55 -10.45 -3.83
N ALA A 124 -7.19 -10.97 -5.00
CA ALA A 124 -7.88 -12.11 -5.61
C ALA A 124 -7.84 -13.39 -4.74
N LEU A 125 -6.66 -13.71 -4.18
CA LEU A 125 -6.49 -14.86 -3.27
C LEU A 125 -7.33 -14.71 -2.00
N GLN A 126 -7.45 -13.50 -1.48
CA GLN A 126 -8.31 -13.19 -0.35
C GLN A 126 -9.79 -13.35 -0.70
N GLN A 127 -10.22 -12.90 -1.87
CA GLN A 127 -11.60 -13.05 -2.34
C GLN A 127 -11.97 -14.51 -2.57
N LYS A 128 -11.01 -15.36 -2.95
CA LYS A 128 -11.16 -16.83 -3.00
C LYS A 128 -11.09 -17.50 -1.63
N GLY A 129 -10.86 -16.74 -0.56
CA GLY A 129 -10.77 -17.26 0.80
C GLY A 129 -9.48 -18.02 1.11
N LEU A 130 -8.48 -18.01 0.22
CA LEU A 130 -7.19 -18.68 0.43
C LEU A 130 -6.32 -17.87 1.40
N LEU A 131 -6.17 -16.56 1.16
CA LEU A 131 -5.38 -15.68 2.01
C LEU A 131 -6.18 -15.21 3.23
N LYS A 132 -5.67 -15.48 4.44
CA LYS A 132 -6.36 -15.16 5.71
C LYS A 132 -5.92 -13.84 6.32
N TYR A 133 -4.66 -13.45 6.12
CA TYR A 133 -4.11 -12.25 6.74
C TYR A 133 -2.90 -11.70 6.01
N ILE A 134 -2.72 -10.39 6.05
CA ILE A 134 -1.57 -9.68 5.51
C ILE A 134 -0.93 -8.86 6.63
N VAL A 135 0.38 -9.03 6.81
CA VAL A 135 1.20 -8.13 7.60
C VAL A 135 2.12 -7.36 6.67
N SER A 136 1.97 -6.05 6.60
CA SER A 136 2.75 -5.20 5.70
C SER A 136 3.68 -4.27 6.46
N GLN A 137 4.90 -4.11 5.94
CA GLN A 137 5.84 -3.08 6.33
C GLN A 137 5.69 -1.79 5.51
N ASN A 138 4.92 -1.85 4.43
CA ASN A 138 4.78 -0.74 3.50
C ASN A 138 3.88 0.33 4.09
N THR A 139 4.19 1.58 3.75
CA THR A 139 3.40 2.75 4.13
C THR A 139 2.68 3.38 2.96
N ASP A 140 2.84 2.84 1.75
CA ASP A 140 2.32 3.37 0.48
C ASP A 140 0.79 3.29 0.34
N GLY A 141 0.11 2.51 1.19
CA GLY A 141 -1.34 2.35 1.21
C GLY A 141 -1.92 1.51 0.07
N LEU A 142 -1.07 0.86 -0.74
CA LEU A 142 -1.52 0.14 -1.94
C LEU A 142 -2.35 -1.12 -1.63
N HIS A 143 -2.17 -1.75 -0.46
CA HIS A 143 -3.05 -2.85 -0.03
C HIS A 143 -4.49 -2.40 0.18
N LEU A 144 -4.72 -1.27 0.86
CA LEU A 144 -6.08 -0.76 1.03
C LEU A 144 -6.66 -0.28 -0.30
N LYS A 145 -5.85 0.35 -1.14
CA LYS A 145 -6.25 0.77 -2.49
C LYS A 145 -6.61 -0.43 -3.39
N SER A 146 -5.96 -1.59 -3.24
CA SER A 146 -6.32 -2.81 -4.00
C SER A 146 -7.64 -3.45 -3.56
N GLY A 147 -8.24 -2.96 -2.47
CA GLY A 147 -9.53 -3.44 -1.98
C GLY A 147 -9.43 -4.37 -0.78
N ILE A 148 -8.22 -4.73 -0.33
CA ILE A 148 -8.01 -5.54 0.88
C ILE A 148 -8.76 -4.90 2.08
N PRO A 149 -9.58 -5.66 2.81
CA PRO A 149 -10.34 -5.11 3.91
C PRO A 149 -9.46 -4.93 5.17
N PHE A 150 -9.66 -3.83 5.89
CA PHE A 150 -8.92 -3.51 7.13
C PHE A 150 -8.80 -4.68 8.13
N PRO A 151 -9.86 -5.48 8.41
CA PRO A 151 -9.79 -6.52 9.45
C PRO A 151 -8.73 -7.60 9.22
N ILE A 152 -8.27 -7.80 7.98
CA ILE A 152 -7.26 -8.82 7.65
C ILE A 152 -5.88 -8.23 7.38
N LEU A 153 -5.69 -6.93 7.60
CA LEU A 153 -4.46 -6.21 7.26
C LEU A 153 -3.88 -5.55 8.52
N THR A 154 -2.61 -5.82 8.81
CA THR A 154 -1.81 -5.04 9.74
C THR A 154 -0.72 -4.29 9.00
N GLU A 155 -0.83 -2.97 8.93
CA GLU A 155 0.22 -2.07 8.42
C GLU A 155 1.13 -1.64 9.57
N MET A 156 2.24 -2.36 9.76
CA MET A 156 3.11 -2.25 10.93
C MET A 156 3.80 -0.89 11.04
N HIS A 157 4.08 -0.23 9.92
CA HIS A 157 4.74 1.09 9.91
C HIS A 157 3.77 2.25 9.62
N GLY A 158 2.46 1.96 9.65
CA GLY A 158 1.43 2.93 9.30
C GLY A 158 1.16 3.00 7.81
N ASN A 159 0.37 4.01 7.43
CA ASN A 159 -0.08 4.23 6.07
C ASN A 159 -0.18 5.74 5.82
N VAL A 160 0.41 6.21 4.71
CA VAL A 160 0.51 7.65 4.41
C VAL A 160 -0.86 8.29 4.15
N ASN A 161 -1.85 7.47 3.80
CA ASN A 161 -3.22 7.86 3.49
C ASN A 161 -4.16 7.75 4.70
N LEU A 162 -3.71 7.21 5.83
CA LEU A 162 -4.52 7.07 7.03
C LEU A 162 -4.24 8.16 8.06
N GLU A 163 -5.32 8.65 8.65
CA GLU A 163 -5.31 9.38 9.91
C GLU A 163 -6.40 8.84 10.84
N HIS A 164 -6.29 9.11 12.12
CA HIS A 164 -7.30 8.70 13.11
C HIS A 164 -7.57 9.80 14.11
N CYS A 165 -8.76 9.76 14.71
CA CYS A 165 -9.14 10.70 15.75
C CYS A 165 -8.56 10.29 17.12
N LEU A 166 -7.91 11.23 17.82
CA LEU A 166 -7.39 11.00 19.17
C LEU A 166 -8.48 10.85 20.25
N LYS A 167 -9.74 11.20 19.95
CA LYS A 167 -10.85 11.17 20.92
C LYS A 167 -11.75 9.93 20.76
N CYS A 168 -12.12 9.57 19.52
CA CYS A 168 -13.01 8.43 19.24
C CYS A 168 -12.36 7.28 18.47
N GLU A 169 -11.06 7.38 18.17
CA GLU A 169 -10.26 6.36 17.47
C GLU A 169 -10.74 6.00 16.05
N ARG A 170 -11.73 6.73 15.51
CA ARG A 170 -12.22 6.55 14.14
C ARG A 170 -11.09 6.78 13.14
N ASN A 171 -10.93 5.84 12.21
CA ASN A 171 -9.96 5.91 11.11
C ASN A 171 -10.57 6.62 9.91
N TYR A 172 -9.72 7.36 9.18
CA TYR A 172 -10.05 8.04 7.94
C TYR A 172 -9.02 7.66 6.89
N LEU A 173 -9.49 7.01 5.82
CA LEU A 173 -8.71 6.81 4.61
C LEU A 173 -8.90 8.01 3.69
N ARG A 174 -7.78 8.58 3.23
CA ARG A 174 -7.71 9.71 2.33
C ARG A 174 -7.09 9.27 1.02
N ASP A 175 -7.44 9.92 -0.07
CA ASP A 175 -6.74 9.69 -1.35
C ASP A 175 -5.35 10.30 -1.38
N TYR A 176 -5.17 11.34 -0.58
CA TYR A 176 -3.96 12.10 -0.46
C TYR A 176 -3.19 11.71 0.79
N ARG A 177 -1.92 12.14 0.84
CA ARG A 177 -1.08 11.99 2.02
C ARG A 177 -1.70 12.77 3.19
N ALA A 178 -2.13 12.07 4.22
CA ALA A 178 -2.78 12.68 5.38
C ALA A 178 -1.84 13.65 6.11
N ARG A 179 -0.56 13.32 6.23
CA ARG A 179 0.40 14.18 6.93
C ARG A 179 0.67 15.50 6.18
N THR A 180 0.34 16.60 6.84
CA THR A 180 0.59 17.99 6.40
C THR A 180 1.80 18.61 7.08
N ALA A 181 2.17 18.14 8.27
CA ALA A 181 3.27 18.69 9.05
C ALA A 181 4.63 18.55 8.35
N GLU A 182 5.49 19.55 8.51
CA GLU A 182 6.89 19.55 8.05
C GLU A 182 7.84 18.97 9.09
N LYS A 183 7.62 19.30 10.38
CA LYS A 183 8.38 18.77 11.51
C LYS A 183 8.20 17.27 11.63
N TYR A 184 9.26 16.56 12.03
CA TYR A 184 9.32 15.10 12.00
C TYR A 184 8.44 14.43 13.05
N ASP A 185 8.37 14.99 14.25
CA ASP A 185 7.68 14.49 15.43
C ASP A 185 6.23 14.98 15.57
N GLU A 186 5.74 15.75 14.60
CA GLU A 186 4.38 16.27 14.59
C GLU A 186 3.48 15.41 13.70
N HIS A 187 2.58 14.65 14.34
CA HIS A 187 1.58 13.82 13.64
C HIS A 187 0.25 14.52 13.41
N ARG A 188 0.04 15.71 14.00
CA ARG A 188 -1.21 16.47 13.83
C ARG A 188 -1.39 16.81 12.36
N THR A 189 -2.55 16.46 11.81
CA THR A 189 -2.83 16.73 10.39
C THR A 189 -3.49 18.08 10.14
N GLY A 190 -3.91 18.76 11.21
CA GLY A 190 -4.66 20.01 11.18
C GLY A 190 -6.16 19.83 10.90
N ARG A 191 -6.63 18.59 10.73
CA ARG A 191 -8.05 18.26 10.53
C ARG A 191 -8.72 17.83 11.83
N ARG A 192 -10.06 17.86 11.84
CA ARG A 192 -10.91 17.43 12.95
C ARG A 192 -11.84 16.30 12.53
N CYS A 193 -12.19 15.46 13.49
CA CYS A 193 -13.18 14.40 13.35
C CYS A 193 -14.55 15.01 12.99
N ASP A 194 -15.15 14.47 11.93
CA ASP A 194 -16.47 14.84 11.41
C ASP A 194 -17.62 14.15 12.15
N GLU A 195 -17.33 13.27 13.11
CA GLU A 195 -18.34 12.65 13.96
C GLU A 195 -19.03 13.75 14.80
N PRO A 196 -20.38 13.91 14.72
CA PRO A 196 -21.09 15.09 15.24
C PRO A 196 -20.81 15.45 16.70
N THR A 197 -20.53 14.47 17.56
CA THR A 197 -20.27 14.66 19.00
C THR A 197 -18.79 14.58 19.37
N CYS A 198 -17.92 14.34 18.40
CA CYS A 198 -16.49 14.14 18.65
C CYS A 198 -15.70 15.44 18.52
N GLY A 199 -15.56 15.96 17.29
CA GLY A 199 -14.75 17.16 16.98
C GLY A 199 -13.26 17.06 17.35
N GLY A 200 -12.77 15.86 17.67
CA GLY A 200 -11.40 15.60 18.13
C GLY A 200 -10.35 15.83 17.04
N GLU A 201 -9.11 16.04 17.43
CA GLU A 201 -7.99 16.25 16.51
C GLU A 201 -7.64 14.96 15.77
N LEU A 202 -7.30 15.07 14.49
CA LEU A 202 -6.82 13.97 13.68
C LEU A 202 -5.28 13.96 13.64
N VAL A 203 -4.71 12.75 13.72
CA VAL A 203 -3.27 12.51 13.59
C VAL A 203 -2.99 11.42 12.55
N ASP A 204 -1.88 11.53 11.81
CA ASP A 204 -1.46 10.49 10.88
C ASP A 204 -0.98 9.21 11.60
N GLN A 205 -0.83 8.12 10.85
CA GLN A 205 -0.42 6.83 11.42
C GLN A 205 1.02 6.43 11.09
N ILE A 206 1.79 7.28 10.41
CA ILE A 206 3.13 6.92 9.94
C ILE A 206 4.05 6.77 11.13
N ILE A 207 4.82 5.69 11.13
CA ILE A 207 5.81 5.43 12.15
C ILE A 207 7.17 5.85 11.63
N HIS A 208 7.77 6.77 12.33
CA HIS A 208 9.07 7.31 12.03
C HIS A 208 10.20 6.47 12.62
N PHE A 209 11.41 6.66 12.09
CA PHE A 209 12.59 6.00 12.63
C PHE A 209 12.83 6.46 14.08
N GLY A 210 12.98 5.49 14.98
CA GLY A 210 13.11 5.75 16.42
C GLY A 210 11.79 5.69 17.19
N GLU A 211 10.64 5.72 16.50
CA GLU A 211 9.34 5.50 17.12
C GLU A 211 9.06 4.01 17.31
N LYS A 212 8.23 3.71 18.31
CA LYS A 212 7.82 2.34 18.60
C LYS A 212 6.58 2.00 17.77
N ILE A 213 6.60 0.82 17.17
CA ILE A 213 5.40 0.24 16.58
C ILE A 213 4.35 0.05 17.69
N PRO A 214 3.09 0.52 17.50
CA PRO A 214 2.02 0.29 18.46
C PRO A 214 1.92 -1.18 18.84
N GLN A 215 1.92 -1.46 20.14
CA GLN A 215 1.98 -2.83 20.65
C GLN A 215 0.80 -3.68 20.13
N GLY A 216 -0.39 -3.09 20.00
CA GLY A 216 -1.56 -3.77 19.44
C GLY A 216 -1.34 -4.30 18.01
N LYS A 217 -0.65 -3.55 17.15
CA LYS A 217 -0.29 -4.00 15.79
C LYS A 217 0.69 -5.18 15.83
N VAL A 218 1.68 -5.12 16.70
CA VAL A 218 2.66 -6.22 16.88
C VAL A 218 1.96 -7.48 17.37
N VAL A 219 1.12 -7.37 18.40
CA VAL A 219 0.37 -8.49 18.97
C VAL A 219 -0.55 -9.11 17.91
N ALA A 220 -1.36 -8.30 17.22
CA ALA A 220 -2.27 -8.79 16.17
C ALA A 220 -1.52 -9.54 15.05
N ALA A 221 -0.39 -8.99 14.59
CA ALA A 221 0.44 -9.65 13.58
C ALA A 221 1.02 -11.00 14.06
N LEU A 222 1.53 -11.06 15.28
CA LEU A 222 2.12 -12.29 15.84
C LEU A 222 1.06 -13.34 16.18
N GLU A 223 -0.15 -12.93 16.60
CA GLU A 223 -1.27 -13.85 16.79
C GLU A 223 -1.64 -14.56 15.49
N GLN A 224 -1.72 -13.84 14.38
CA GLN A 224 -1.98 -14.43 13.07
C GLN A 224 -0.83 -15.32 12.61
N ALA A 225 0.42 -14.89 12.85
CA ALA A 225 1.60 -15.69 12.56
C ALA A 225 1.62 -17.03 13.31
N SER A 226 1.21 -17.03 14.58
CA SER A 226 1.18 -18.24 15.42
C SER A 226 0.13 -19.27 14.99
N LYS A 227 -0.92 -18.84 14.28
CA LYS A 227 -1.98 -19.70 13.73
C LYS A 227 -1.63 -20.21 12.33
N ALA A 228 -0.68 -19.56 11.66
CA ALA A 228 -0.39 -19.82 10.26
C ALA A 228 0.35 -21.14 10.07
N ASP A 229 -0.12 -21.93 9.10
CA ASP A 229 0.60 -23.09 8.59
C ASP A 229 1.42 -22.75 7.32
N LEU A 230 1.24 -21.54 6.78
CA LEU A 230 2.09 -20.95 5.74
C LEU A 230 2.20 -19.43 5.90
N CYS A 231 3.44 -18.91 5.91
CA CYS A 231 3.75 -17.48 5.78
C CYS A 231 4.58 -17.23 4.52
N LEU A 232 4.03 -16.47 3.57
CA LEU A 232 4.75 -16.04 2.36
C LEU A 232 5.31 -14.62 2.53
N CYS A 233 6.63 -14.50 2.56
CA CYS A 233 7.32 -13.21 2.57
C CYS A 233 7.55 -12.72 1.14
N LEU A 234 7.03 -11.54 0.79
CA LEU A 234 7.15 -10.94 -0.54
C LEU A 234 7.90 -9.61 -0.46
N GLY A 235 9.02 -9.51 -1.18
CA GLY A 235 9.69 -8.23 -1.41
C GLY A 235 10.19 -7.54 -0.14
N SER A 236 10.61 -8.32 0.87
CA SER A 236 11.20 -7.79 2.10
C SER A 236 12.57 -8.40 2.36
N SER A 237 13.51 -7.53 2.74
CA SER A 237 14.83 -7.95 3.26
C SER A 237 14.79 -8.61 4.64
N LEU A 238 13.63 -8.60 5.34
CA LEU A 238 13.42 -9.20 6.67
C LEU A 238 14.42 -8.77 7.77
N ARG A 239 14.96 -7.54 7.67
CA ARG A 239 15.95 -7.02 8.63
C ARG A 239 15.36 -6.24 9.81
N VAL A 240 14.14 -5.72 9.68
CA VAL A 240 13.57 -4.77 10.65
C VAL A 240 12.78 -5.50 11.73
N LYS A 241 13.24 -5.38 12.98
CA LYS A 241 12.48 -5.80 14.18
C LYS A 241 11.50 -4.70 14.61
N PRO A 242 10.36 -5.04 15.22
CA PRO A 242 9.84 -6.39 15.45
C PRO A 242 9.14 -7.03 14.24
N ALA A 243 9.01 -6.33 13.11
CA ALA A 243 8.24 -6.83 11.96
C ALA A 243 8.70 -8.20 11.44
N ASN A 244 10.02 -8.43 11.35
CA ASN A 244 10.56 -9.72 10.93
C ASN A 244 10.31 -10.89 11.90
N GLN A 245 9.69 -10.65 13.07
CA GLN A 245 9.27 -11.73 13.97
C GLN A 245 8.09 -12.52 13.42
N VAL A 246 7.29 -11.97 12.49
CA VAL A 246 6.13 -12.65 11.90
C VAL A 246 6.52 -14.01 11.28
N PRO A 247 7.42 -14.09 10.27
CA PRO A 247 7.83 -15.39 9.73
C PRO A 247 8.50 -16.30 10.77
N ILE A 248 9.23 -15.73 11.74
CA ILE A 248 9.85 -16.51 12.83
C ILE A 248 8.78 -17.20 13.69
N PHE A 249 7.69 -16.50 14.01
CA PHE A 249 6.60 -17.05 14.82
C PHE A 249 5.82 -18.13 14.07
N THR A 250 5.61 -17.97 12.76
CA THR A 250 5.05 -19.05 11.92
C THR A 250 5.92 -20.30 11.95
N ALA A 251 7.23 -20.16 11.71
CA ALA A 251 8.15 -21.30 11.74
C ALA A 251 8.19 -21.98 13.13
N LYS A 252 8.20 -21.20 14.22
CA LYS A 252 8.14 -21.74 15.59
C LYS A 252 6.84 -22.46 15.91
N GLY A 253 5.73 -22.04 15.28
CA GLY A 253 4.44 -22.74 15.33
C GLY A 253 4.38 -24.02 14.51
N GLY A 254 5.45 -24.36 13.77
CA GLY A 254 5.51 -25.50 12.87
C GLY A 254 4.97 -25.23 11.46
N GLY A 255 4.63 -23.97 11.13
CA GLY A 255 4.19 -23.56 9.81
C GLY A 255 5.36 -23.39 8.83
N ASN A 256 5.06 -23.50 7.54
CA ASN A 256 6.02 -23.28 6.48
C ASN A 256 6.29 -21.78 6.28
N VAL A 257 7.52 -21.43 5.91
CA VAL A 257 7.89 -20.07 5.52
C VAL A 257 8.42 -20.11 4.09
N ALA A 258 7.78 -19.39 3.18
CA ALA A 258 8.24 -19.18 1.82
C ALA A 258 8.74 -17.74 1.67
N ILE A 259 9.85 -17.53 0.96
CA ILE A 259 10.44 -16.20 0.75
C ILE A 259 10.62 -15.96 -0.76
N VAL A 260 10.02 -14.87 -1.24
CA VAL A 260 10.22 -14.36 -2.61
C VAL A 260 10.90 -13.00 -2.49
N ASN A 261 12.19 -12.97 -2.84
CA ASN A 261 12.99 -11.75 -2.77
C ASN A 261 14.23 -11.87 -3.67
N LEU A 262 14.62 -10.77 -4.33
CA LEU A 262 15.83 -10.75 -5.15
C LEU A 262 17.10 -10.94 -4.31
N GLN A 263 17.15 -10.33 -3.13
CA GLN A 263 18.28 -10.42 -2.22
C GLN A 263 18.11 -11.58 -1.23
N TYR A 264 19.22 -12.09 -0.71
CA TYR A 264 19.20 -12.95 0.48
C TYR A 264 18.63 -12.20 1.69
N THR A 265 18.01 -12.94 2.60
CA THR A 265 17.46 -12.41 3.85
C THR A 265 18.11 -13.06 5.07
N PRO A 266 18.15 -12.40 6.24
CA PRO A 266 18.63 -13.03 7.47
C PRO A 266 17.83 -14.26 7.91
N LEU A 267 16.66 -14.51 7.32
CA LEU A 267 15.74 -15.59 7.68
C LEU A 267 15.68 -16.68 6.62
N ASP A 268 16.60 -16.69 5.66
CA ASP A 268 16.61 -17.70 4.60
C ASP A 268 16.75 -19.13 5.16
N GLU A 269 17.50 -19.32 6.25
CA GLU A 269 17.71 -20.66 6.84
C GLU A 269 16.43 -21.26 7.46
N ILE A 270 15.43 -20.45 7.81
CA ILE A 270 14.16 -20.95 8.37
C ILE A 270 13.08 -21.18 7.30
N SER A 271 13.31 -20.75 6.06
CA SER A 271 12.34 -20.91 4.98
C SER A 271 12.38 -22.32 4.40
N SER A 272 11.21 -22.91 4.17
CA SER A 272 11.05 -24.17 3.43
C SER A 272 11.19 -23.97 1.92
N LEU A 273 10.90 -22.76 1.41
CA LEU A 273 10.99 -22.42 -0.01
C LEU A 273 11.55 -21.01 -0.19
N ARG A 274 12.53 -20.86 -1.09
CA ARG A 274 13.10 -19.55 -1.49
C ARG A 274 13.05 -19.40 -2.98
N ILE A 275 12.55 -18.26 -3.46
CA ILE A 275 12.46 -17.92 -4.87
C ILE A 275 13.14 -16.58 -5.08
N HIS A 276 14.20 -16.55 -5.88
CA HIS A 276 14.90 -15.32 -6.21
C HIS A 276 14.38 -14.77 -7.54
N SER A 277 13.34 -13.94 -7.47
CA SER A 277 12.66 -13.35 -8.62
C SER A 277 11.88 -12.10 -8.20
N LEU A 278 11.34 -11.38 -9.20
CA LEU A 278 10.39 -10.29 -9.02
C LEU A 278 9.06 -10.85 -8.50
N CYS A 279 8.45 -10.17 -7.52
CA CYS A 279 7.22 -10.65 -6.89
C CYS A 279 6.06 -10.80 -7.90
N ASP A 280 5.91 -9.87 -8.84
CA ASP A 280 4.85 -9.92 -9.84
C ASP A 280 4.95 -11.15 -10.76
N GLU A 281 6.17 -11.56 -11.13
CA GLU A 281 6.41 -12.75 -11.97
C GLU A 281 6.01 -14.03 -11.22
N VAL A 282 6.45 -14.17 -9.96
CA VAL A 282 6.11 -15.32 -9.12
C VAL A 282 4.60 -15.39 -8.87
N MET A 283 3.99 -14.28 -8.48
CA MET A 283 2.55 -14.23 -8.16
C MET A 283 1.69 -14.51 -9.40
N LYS A 284 2.14 -14.09 -10.60
CA LYS A 284 1.46 -14.44 -11.85
C LYS A 284 1.41 -15.96 -12.05
N HIS A 285 2.55 -16.64 -11.94
CA HIS A 285 2.59 -18.10 -12.06
C HIS A 285 1.82 -18.84 -10.97
N VAL A 286 1.83 -18.33 -9.74
CA VAL A 286 1.03 -18.88 -8.63
C VAL A 286 -0.47 -18.76 -8.95
N CYS A 287 -0.94 -17.58 -9.35
CA CYS A 287 -2.35 -17.36 -9.68
C CYS A 287 -2.79 -18.18 -10.90
N GLU A 288 -1.95 -18.29 -11.94
CA GLU A 288 -2.19 -19.17 -13.10
C GLU A 288 -2.36 -20.63 -12.66
N THR A 289 -1.47 -21.11 -11.79
CA THR A 289 -1.50 -22.50 -11.28
C THR A 289 -2.73 -22.77 -10.43
N LEU A 290 -3.11 -21.82 -9.58
CA LEU A 290 -4.30 -21.92 -8.72
C LEU A 290 -5.61 -21.61 -9.46
N MET A 291 -5.55 -21.30 -10.77
CA MET A 291 -6.69 -20.85 -11.57
C MET A 291 -7.44 -19.68 -10.93
N VAL A 292 -6.69 -18.76 -10.32
CA VAL A 292 -7.21 -17.53 -9.71
C VAL A 292 -7.06 -16.39 -10.70
N GLU A 293 -8.19 -15.90 -11.20
CA GLU A 293 -8.24 -14.70 -12.01
C GLU A 293 -7.89 -13.47 -11.16
N VAL A 294 -6.86 -12.73 -11.59
CA VAL A 294 -6.43 -11.51 -10.93
C VAL A 294 -7.11 -10.32 -11.61
N PRO A 295 -8.00 -9.59 -10.91
CA PRO A 295 -8.69 -8.46 -11.51
C PRO A 295 -7.71 -7.31 -11.75
N GLN A 296 -8.00 -6.50 -12.77
CA GLN A 296 -7.32 -5.22 -12.92
C GLN A 296 -7.78 -4.24 -11.83
N PHE A 297 -6.94 -3.27 -11.52
CA PHE A 297 -7.32 -2.20 -10.62
C PHE A 297 -8.39 -1.30 -11.26
N GLU A 298 -9.50 -1.11 -10.56
CA GLU A 298 -10.56 -0.18 -10.95
C GLU A 298 -10.66 0.94 -9.92
N LEU A 299 -10.66 2.18 -10.39
CA LEU A 299 -10.91 3.34 -9.53
C LEU A 299 -12.39 3.67 -9.55
N LYS A 300 -13.10 3.28 -8.49
CA LYS A 300 -14.53 3.58 -8.30
C LYS A 300 -14.73 4.67 -7.27
N ARG A 301 -15.66 5.58 -7.56
CA ARG A 301 -16.12 6.63 -6.64
C ARG A 301 -17.62 6.56 -6.49
N ARG A 302 -18.08 6.83 -5.28
CA ARG A 302 -19.50 7.01 -4.98
C ARG A 302 -19.74 8.39 -4.43
N PHE A 303 -20.64 9.12 -5.06
CA PHE A 303 -21.01 10.47 -4.69
C PHE A 303 -22.44 10.52 -4.16
N HIS A 304 -22.68 11.32 -3.14
CA HIS A 304 -23.97 11.49 -2.49
C HIS A 304 -24.41 12.94 -2.52
N ILE A 305 -25.67 13.19 -2.86
CA ILE A 305 -26.39 14.45 -2.63
C ILE A 305 -27.59 14.12 -1.75
N GLY A 306 -27.62 14.63 -0.52
CA GLY A 306 -28.71 14.37 0.43
C GLY A 306 -29.08 15.60 1.25
N ILE A 307 -30.12 15.48 2.07
CA ILE A 307 -30.48 16.53 3.04
C ILE A 307 -29.80 16.23 4.38
N LYS A 308 -29.13 17.23 4.94
CA LYS A 308 -28.55 17.13 6.27
C LYS A 308 -29.69 17.08 7.31
N PRO A 309 -29.75 16.02 8.14
CA PRO A 309 -30.87 15.80 9.05
C PRO A 309 -31.17 17.01 9.95
N GLY A 310 -32.45 17.41 10.01
CA GLY A 310 -32.90 18.53 10.83
C GLY A 310 -32.50 19.92 10.33
N THR A 311 -32.02 20.02 9.08
CA THR A 311 -31.63 21.29 8.45
C THR A 311 -32.27 21.45 7.07
N GLN A 312 -32.18 22.65 6.49
CA GLN A 312 -32.50 22.92 5.09
C GLN A 312 -31.23 22.94 4.21
N HIS A 313 -30.18 22.22 4.60
CA HIS A 313 -28.94 22.16 3.83
C HIS A 313 -28.87 20.85 3.07
N PHE A 314 -28.53 20.93 1.79
CA PHE A 314 -28.02 19.79 1.05
C PHE A 314 -26.58 19.53 1.48
N GLU A 315 -26.30 18.29 1.85
CA GLU A 315 -24.96 17.81 2.12
C GLU A 315 -24.49 16.96 0.96
N ILE A 316 -23.31 17.29 0.47
CA ILE A 316 -22.72 16.67 -0.70
C ILE A 316 -21.36 16.08 -0.29
N PHE A 317 -21.17 14.78 -0.49
CA PHE A 317 -19.97 14.08 -0.02
C PHE A 317 -19.66 12.81 -0.83
N GLY A 318 -18.38 12.45 -0.83
CA GLY A 318 -17.90 11.17 -1.33
C GLY A 318 -17.99 10.05 -0.30
N SER A 319 -18.22 8.81 -0.76
CA SER A 319 -18.16 7.62 0.08
C SER A 319 -17.40 6.47 -0.57
N SER A 320 -16.93 5.56 0.27
CA SER A 320 -16.33 4.28 -0.13
C SER A 320 -16.74 3.21 0.86
N LYS A 321 -17.23 2.06 0.37
CA LYS A 321 -17.72 0.93 1.18
C LYS A 321 -18.69 1.36 2.30
N GLY A 322 -19.57 2.32 2.01
CA GLY A 322 -20.58 2.83 2.94
C GLY A 322 -20.08 3.80 4.02
N GLN A 323 -18.81 4.24 3.95
CA GLN A 323 -18.24 5.24 4.85
C GLN A 323 -17.87 6.51 4.08
N ARG A 324 -17.99 7.68 4.73
CA ARG A 324 -17.50 8.95 4.15
C ARG A 324 -16.03 8.84 3.79
N HIS A 325 -15.68 9.27 2.58
CA HIS A 325 -14.34 9.24 2.05
C HIS A 325 -14.04 10.55 1.32
N SER A 326 -13.00 11.24 1.76
CA SER A 326 -12.61 12.54 1.19
C SER A 326 -11.70 12.37 -0.01
N PHE A 327 -12.31 12.42 -1.19
CA PHE A 327 -11.62 12.41 -2.48
C PHE A 327 -11.95 13.64 -3.35
N ILE A 328 -12.87 14.49 -2.90
CA ILE A 328 -13.31 15.69 -3.61
C ILE A 328 -12.50 16.89 -3.07
N THR A 329 -11.98 17.71 -3.97
CA THR A 329 -11.24 18.93 -3.64
C THR A 329 -12.10 20.17 -3.75
N ARG A 330 -12.97 20.20 -4.76
CA ARG A 330 -13.87 21.31 -5.04
C ARG A 330 -15.16 20.79 -5.65
N LEU A 331 -16.25 21.45 -5.29
CA LEU A 331 -17.55 21.29 -5.94
C LEU A 331 -17.94 22.64 -6.56
N GLU A 332 -18.31 22.62 -7.83
CA GLU A 332 -18.94 23.76 -8.50
C GLU A 332 -20.36 23.36 -8.89
N VAL A 333 -21.34 24.19 -8.56
CA VAL A 333 -22.74 23.98 -8.95
C VAL A 333 -23.13 25.11 -9.88
N PHE A 334 -23.36 24.79 -11.16
CA PHE A 334 -23.86 25.74 -12.14
C PHE A 334 -25.39 25.71 -12.12
N ASP A 335 -25.97 26.84 -11.69
CA ASP A 335 -27.40 27.07 -11.67
C ASP A 335 -27.83 27.62 -13.03
N GLN A 336 -28.34 26.73 -13.90
CA GLN A 336 -28.68 27.08 -15.28
C GLN A 336 -29.76 28.15 -15.37
N LEU A 337 -30.72 28.17 -14.43
CA LEU A 337 -31.80 29.15 -14.39
C LEU A 337 -31.28 30.58 -14.17
N HIS A 338 -30.33 30.73 -13.25
CA HIS A 338 -29.77 32.03 -12.87
C HIS A 338 -28.46 32.36 -13.58
N HIS A 339 -27.95 31.45 -14.43
CA HIS A 339 -26.66 31.56 -15.11
C HIS A 339 -25.49 31.93 -14.17
N ARG A 340 -25.39 31.26 -13.01
CA ARG A 340 -24.35 31.53 -11.99
C ARG A 340 -23.68 30.26 -11.49
N TYR A 341 -22.47 30.40 -10.96
CA TYR A 341 -21.72 29.33 -10.30
C TYR A 341 -21.73 29.51 -8.78
N LEU A 342 -21.92 28.41 -8.06
CA LEU A 342 -21.71 28.28 -6.62
C LEU A 342 -20.49 27.39 -6.39
N ASN A 343 -19.45 27.92 -5.76
CA ASN A 343 -18.17 27.23 -5.61
C ASN A 343 -17.92 26.87 -4.14
N PHE A 344 -17.50 25.63 -3.90
CA PHE A 344 -17.21 25.11 -2.57
C PHE A 344 -15.85 24.41 -2.57
N ASP A 345 -14.93 24.86 -1.72
CA ASP A 345 -13.56 24.34 -1.64
C ASP A 345 -13.28 23.51 -0.37
N LYS A 346 -14.33 23.18 0.41
CA LYS A 346 -14.17 22.47 1.68
C LYS A 346 -15.31 21.51 1.96
N GLU A 347 -14.97 20.24 2.23
CA GLU A 347 -15.90 19.21 2.67
C GLU A 347 -16.28 19.35 4.17
N PRO A 348 -17.51 18.93 4.56
CA PRO A 348 -18.63 18.57 3.68
C PRO A 348 -19.14 19.81 2.92
N PHE A 349 -19.55 19.64 1.67
CA PHE A 349 -20.05 20.77 0.88
C PHE A 349 -21.52 20.99 1.23
N ASP A 350 -21.80 22.07 1.93
CA ASP A 350 -23.14 22.44 2.40
C ASP A 350 -23.75 23.51 1.47
N LEU A 351 -24.91 23.20 0.86
CA LEU A 351 -25.66 24.13 0.01
C LEU A 351 -27.04 24.41 0.65
N MET A 352 -27.36 25.68 0.89
CA MET A 352 -28.68 26.07 1.42
C MET A 352 -29.78 25.84 0.39
N ARG A 353 -30.87 25.19 0.81
CA ARG A 353 -32.02 24.86 -0.04
C ARG A 353 -32.70 26.09 -0.64
N GLU A 354 -32.77 27.20 0.10
CA GLU A 354 -33.33 28.49 -0.39
C GLU A 354 -32.59 29.03 -1.62
N VAL A 355 -31.29 28.75 -1.77
CA VAL A 355 -30.49 29.14 -2.94
C VAL A 355 -31.00 28.42 -4.21
N ILE A 356 -31.63 27.26 -4.02
CA ILE A 356 -32.29 26.46 -5.06
C ILE A 356 -33.81 26.74 -5.12
N GLU A 357 -34.48 27.16 -4.05
CA GLU A 357 -35.94 27.37 -4.08
C GLU A 357 -36.38 28.74 -4.63
N SER A 358 -35.45 29.64 -4.97
CA SER A 358 -35.76 31.06 -5.20
C SER A 358 -36.78 31.40 -6.29
N ASP A 359 -37.16 30.48 -7.19
CA ASP A 359 -38.09 30.75 -8.29
C ASP A 359 -39.06 29.60 -8.57
N SER A 360 -40.28 29.94 -9.02
CA SER A 360 -41.38 29.03 -9.36
C SER A 360 -41.12 28.13 -10.58
N VAL A 361 -39.88 28.05 -11.06
CA VAL A 361 -39.46 27.29 -12.25
C VAL A 361 -38.71 26.04 -11.79
N THR A 362 -39.35 24.88 -11.92
CA THR A 362 -38.77 23.58 -11.52
C THR A 362 -38.12 22.81 -12.66
N ASP A 363 -38.32 23.22 -13.92
CA ASP A 363 -37.87 22.51 -15.14
C ASP A 363 -36.40 22.81 -15.54
N SER A 364 -35.62 23.50 -14.70
CA SER A 364 -34.19 23.73 -14.96
C SER A 364 -33.31 22.64 -14.35
N ASN A 365 -32.12 22.41 -14.94
CA ASN A 365 -31.11 21.52 -14.36
C ASN A 365 -30.09 22.29 -13.51
N LEU A 366 -29.51 21.60 -12.54
CA LEU A 366 -28.27 21.98 -11.86
C LEU A 366 -27.15 21.09 -12.40
N GLU A 367 -26.05 21.69 -12.84
CA GLU A 367 -24.86 20.95 -13.24
C GLU A 367 -23.86 20.94 -12.07
N PHE A 368 -23.57 19.76 -11.55
CA PHE A 368 -22.58 19.54 -10.49
C PHE A 368 -21.25 19.14 -11.12
N ARG A 369 -20.23 19.99 -10.99
CA ARG A 369 -18.86 19.67 -11.36
C ARG A 369 -18.05 19.31 -10.12
N ILE A 370 -17.65 18.05 -10.07
CA ILE A 370 -16.93 17.45 -8.95
C ILE A 370 -15.46 17.36 -9.32
N HIS A 371 -14.62 18.12 -8.63
CA HIS A 371 -13.17 18.08 -8.82
C HIS A 371 -12.54 17.13 -7.83
N PHE A 372 -11.67 16.26 -8.32
CA PHE A 372 -10.99 15.26 -7.51
C PHE A 372 -9.59 15.73 -7.12
N GLN A 373 -8.87 14.87 -6.41
CA GLN A 373 -7.48 15.11 -6.06
C GLN A 373 -6.53 15.06 -7.27
N GLY A 374 -6.96 14.50 -8.41
CA GLY A 374 -6.21 14.53 -9.67
C GLY A 374 -4.99 13.62 -9.68
N HIS A 375 -4.92 12.63 -8.78
CA HIS A 375 -3.74 11.76 -8.63
C HIS A 375 -3.50 10.89 -9.84
N TYR A 376 -4.59 10.55 -10.53
CA TYR A 376 -4.61 9.71 -11.71
C TYR A 376 -4.83 10.54 -13.00
N CYS A 377 -4.62 11.86 -12.92
CA CYS A 377 -4.98 12.82 -13.97
C CYS A 377 -6.47 12.74 -14.36
N GLU A 378 -7.32 12.38 -13.40
CA GLU A 378 -8.75 12.28 -13.59
C GLU A 378 -9.36 13.69 -13.82
N PRO A 379 -10.24 13.87 -14.84
CA PRO A 379 -10.92 15.14 -15.05
C PRO A 379 -11.97 15.36 -13.95
N TYR A 380 -12.55 16.56 -13.91
CA TYR A 380 -13.76 16.75 -13.12
C TYR A 380 -14.89 15.90 -13.69
N PHE A 381 -15.78 15.42 -12.82
CA PHE A 381 -17.01 14.75 -13.25
C PHE A 381 -18.14 15.77 -13.31
N SER A 382 -18.90 15.79 -14.41
CA SER A 382 -20.09 16.64 -14.55
C SER A 382 -21.35 15.80 -14.48
N LEU A 383 -22.28 16.20 -13.62
CA LEU A 383 -23.58 15.56 -13.44
C LEU A 383 -24.69 16.60 -13.58
N GLU A 384 -25.57 16.42 -14.56
CA GLU A 384 -26.81 17.19 -14.63
C GLU A 384 -27.89 16.52 -13.78
N VAL A 385 -28.47 17.30 -12.86
CA VAL A 385 -29.56 16.85 -11.99
C VAL A 385 -30.74 17.81 -12.15
N PRO A 386 -31.96 17.31 -12.43
CA PRO A 386 -33.15 18.15 -12.42
C PRO A 386 -33.34 18.82 -11.06
N ARG A 387 -33.68 20.11 -11.06
CA ARG A 387 -33.91 20.87 -9.82
C ARG A 387 -35.02 20.23 -8.98
N SER A 388 -36.07 19.71 -9.62
CA SER A 388 -37.15 18.96 -8.96
C SER A 388 -36.62 17.78 -8.14
N SER A 389 -35.70 16.97 -8.69
CA SER A 389 -35.14 15.80 -7.99
C SER A 389 -34.38 16.16 -6.72
N ILE A 390 -33.81 17.37 -6.64
CA ILE A 390 -33.13 17.85 -5.44
C ILE A 390 -34.14 18.41 -4.43
N LEU A 391 -35.14 19.17 -4.90
CA LEU A 391 -36.18 19.76 -4.04
C LEU A 391 -37.15 18.72 -3.47
N GLU A 392 -37.37 17.62 -4.19
CA GLU A 392 -38.21 16.51 -3.76
C GLU A 392 -37.59 15.64 -2.67
N LEU A 393 -36.26 15.71 -2.47
CA LEU A 393 -35.61 14.97 -1.39
C LEU A 393 -36.24 15.34 -0.03
N GLN A 394 -36.58 14.31 0.74
CA GLN A 394 -37.11 14.45 2.10
C GLN A 394 -36.39 13.53 3.08
N GLY A 395 -36.26 13.97 4.33
CA GLY A 395 -35.75 13.14 5.41
C GLY A 395 -34.33 12.62 5.16
N GLN A 396 -34.19 11.31 4.95
CA GLN A 396 -32.92 10.61 4.74
C GLN A 396 -32.66 10.22 3.27
N GLU A 397 -33.49 10.70 2.34
CA GLU A 397 -33.32 10.42 0.92
C GLU A 397 -32.02 11.03 0.38
N GLN A 398 -31.41 10.32 -0.57
CA GLN A 398 -30.15 10.71 -1.20
C GLN A 398 -30.16 10.31 -2.68
N LEU A 399 -29.65 11.19 -3.52
CA LEU A 399 -29.20 10.83 -4.85
C LEU A 399 -27.79 10.22 -4.73
N ILE A 400 -27.60 9.06 -5.31
CA ILE A 400 -26.33 8.34 -5.33
C ILE A 400 -25.87 8.22 -6.77
N CYS A 401 -24.63 8.62 -7.03
CA CYS A 401 -23.99 8.45 -8.33
C CYS A 401 -22.73 7.61 -8.14
N ASP A 402 -22.69 6.46 -8.81
CA ASP A 402 -21.52 5.61 -8.89
C ASP A 402 -20.79 5.91 -10.20
N MET A 403 -19.46 5.99 -10.13
CA MET A 403 -18.62 6.28 -11.29
C MET A 403 -17.33 5.47 -11.24
N THR A 404 -16.90 5.02 -12.41
CA THR A 404 -15.68 4.25 -12.61
C THR A 404 -14.77 5.02 -13.56
N PHE A 405 -13.51 5.22 -13.19
CA PHE A 405 -12.53 5.90 -14.04
C PHE A 405 -11.97 4.94 -15.10
N ASP A 406 -12.08 5.32 -16.37
CA ASP A 406 -11.51 4.62 -17.51
C ASP A 406 -10.09 5.16 -17.77
N PHE A 407 -9.08 4.40 -17.36
CA PHE A 407 -7.67 4.76 -17.54
C PHE A 407 -7.22 4.82 -19.00
N GLU A 408 -7.95 4.19 -19.94
CA GLU A 408 -7.61 4.25 -21.37
C GLU A 408 -8.17 5.51 -22.01
N LYS A 409 -9.40 5.89 -21.67
CA LYS A 409 -10.05 7.12 -22.17
C LYS A 409 -9.68 8.37 -21.39
N MET A 410 -9.13 8.21 -20.19
CA MET A 410 -8.88 9.30 -19.24
C MET A 410 -10.15 10.06 -18.89
N ASP A 411 -11.26 9.33 -18.70
CA ASP A 411 -12.57 9.91 -18.44
C ASP A 411 -13.41 9.04 -17.48
N TRP A 412 -14.44 9.63 -16.90
CA TRP A 412 -15.37 8.95 -16.00
C TRP A 412 -16.49 8.26 -16.77
N ILE A 413 -16.81 7.04 -16.36
CA ILE A 413 -18.02 6.32 -16.79
C ILE A 413 -18.97 6.33 -15.59
N SER A 414 -20.12 7.01 -15.74
CA SER A 414 -21.20 6.95 -14.76
C SER A 414 -22.01 5.67 -14.93
N GLU A 415 -22.34 5.01 -13.83
CA GLU A 415 -23.17 3.78 -13.81
C GLU A 415 -24.64 4.06 -13.49
#